data_AF-A0ABD1BE06-F1
#
_entry.id   AF-A0ABD1BE06-F1
#
_cell.length_a   1.000
_cell.length_b   1.000
_cell.length_c   1.000
_cell.angle_alpha   90.00
_cell.angle_beta   90.00
_cell.angle_gamma   90.00
#
_symmetry.space_group_name_H-M   'P 1'
#
loop_
_entity.id
_entity.type
_entity.pdbx_description
1 polymer ?
#
loop_
_entity_poly.entity_id
_entity_poly.type
_entity_poly.pdbx_seq_one_letter_code
_entity_poly.pdbx_strand_id
1 'polypeptide(L)'
;MASLILRSPNLTSPSFYVSSIPALSSTTSPSSSLHLRSHHYRTISLTTAGKFNLSCSLSADSTPLPRYSPRRRPEYIPNRISDPNYVRIFDTTLRDGEQSPGATLTSKEKLDIARQLAKLGVDIIEAGFPAASKDDFEAVKTIAETVGNTLAENGYVPVICGLSRCNKKDI
;
A
#
# COMPACT_ATOMS: atom_id res chain seq x y z
N MET A 1 24.01 5.97 19.76
CA MET A 1 23.24 6.42 18.58
C MET A 1 22.21 7.44 19.05
N ALA A 2 22.38 8.72 18.70
CA ALA A 2 21.38 9.75 19.00
C ALA A 2 20.49 9.93 17.77
N SER A 3 19.17 9.82 17.95
CA SER A 3 18.19 10.14 16.90
C SER A 3 17.57 11.50 17.21
N LEU A 4 17.53 12.39 16.23
CA LEU A 4 16.96 13.74 16.38
C LEU A 4 15.63 13.81 15.63
N ILE A 5 14.54 14.04 16.36
CA ILE A 5 13.21 14.24 15.77
C ILE A 5 13.00 15.74 15.57
N LEU A 6 12.99 16.18 14.32
CA LEU A 6 12.64 17.57 13.97
C LEU A 6 11.13 17.67 13.77
N ARG A 7 10.46 18.44 14.63
CA ARG A 7 9.03 18.78 14.49
C ARG A 7 8.90 20.14 13.82
N SER A 8 8.11 20.22 12.75
CA SER A 8 7.65 21.51 12.23
C SER A 8 6.49 22.01 13.10
N PRO A 9 6.45 23.30 13.48
CA PRO A 9 5.39 23.84 14.33
C PRO A 9 4.00 23.85 13.67
N ASN A 10 3.90 23.61 12.36
CA ASN A 10 2.66 23.74 11.58
C ASN A 10 2.06 22.41 11.07
N LEU A 11 2.55 21.24 11.53
CA LEU A 11 2.07 19.93 11.09
C LEU A 11 1.79 19.00 12.29
N THR A 12 0.67 18.26 12.22
CA THR A 12 0.17 17.38 13.31
C THR A 12 0.86 16.02 13.38
N SER A 13 1.83 15.72 12.51
CA SER A 13 2.62 14.49 12.54
C SER A 13 4.13 14.76 12.31
N PRO A 14 5.05 14.09 13.04
CA PRO A 14 6.49 14.27 12.84
C PRO A 14 6.93 13.60 11.54
N SER A 15 7.39 14.37 10.55
CA SER A 15 7.63 13.86 9.19
C SER A 15 9.06 13.39 8.89
N PHE A 16 10.00 13.39 9.84
CA PHE A 16 11.40 13.10 9.52
C PHE A 16 12.12 12.25 10.57
N TYR A 17 12.76 11.17 10.10
CA TYR A 17 13.62 10.28 10.88
C TYR A 17 15.03 10.33 10.29
N VAL A 18 16.02 10.74 11.08
CA VAL A 18 17.44 10.70 10.69
C VAL A 18 18.06 9.51 11.42
N SER A 19 18.39 8.46 10.66
CA SER A 19 18.81 7.16 11.21
C SER A 19 20.26 7.10 11.68
N SER A 20 21.14 8.00 11.21
CA SER A 20 22.56 7.98 11.56
C SER A 20 23.18 9.37 11.51
N ILE A 21 23.67 9.89 12.64
CA ILE A 21 24.62 11.02 12.65
C ILE A 21 26.02 10.40 12.66
N PRO A 22 26.90 10.67 11.67
CA PRO A 22 28.27 10.19 11.70
C PRO A 22 29.01 10.81 12.90
N ALA A 23 29.80 10.00 13.63
CA ALA A 23 30.60 10.47 14.74
C ALA A 23 31.65 11.50 14.25
N LEU A 24 31.60 12.72 14.78
CA LEU A 24 32.61 13.75 14.50
C LEU A 24 33.96 13.30 15.05
N SER A 25 34.94 13.05 14.17
CA SER A 25 36.35 13.05 14.55
C SER A 25 36.87 14.49 14.65
N SER A 26 37.73 14.74 15.62
CA SER A 26 38.14 16.06 16.12
C SER A 26 39.14 16.81 15.23
N THR A 27 38.88 16.92 13.93
CA THR A 27 39.67 17.78 13.02
C THR A 27 38.74 18.64 12.19
N THR A 28 38.47 19.83 12.73
CA THR A 28 37.56 20.85 12.20
C THR A 28 38.04 21.44 10.86
N SER A 29 37.15 21.40 9.87
CA SER A 29 36.95 22.48 8.89
C SER A 29 35.49 22.97 9.03
N PRO A 30 35.20 24.28 9.03
CA PRO A 30 34.03 24.85 9.72
C PRO A 30 32.69 24.81 8.97
N SER A 31 32.60 24.11 7.83
CA SER A 31 31.36 24.10 7.04
C SER A 31 31.16 22.73 6.38
N SER A 32 30.62 21.78 7.13
CA SER A 32 30.12 20.51 6.56
C SER A 32 28.62 20.68 6.28
N SER A 33 28.22 20.72 5.01
CA SER A 33 26.80 20.77 4.62
C SER A 33 26.30 19.37 4.28
N LEU A 34 25.31 18.86 5.02
CA LEU A 34 24.58 17.64 4.66
C LEU A 34 23.34 17.99 3.85
N HIS A 35 23.19 17.34 2.69
CA HIS A 35 22.02 17.49 1.82
C HIS A 35 21.14 16.24 1.93
N LEU A 36 19.94 16.37 2.51
CA LEU A 36 18.93 15.32 2.46
C LEU A 36 17.92 15.62 1.34
N ARG A 37 17.60 14.60 0.53
CA ARG A 37 16.52 14.65 -0.47
C ARG A 37 15.25 14.05 0.13
N SER A 38 14.13 14.78 0.03
CA SER A 38 12.79 14.29 0.36
C SER A 38 11.95 14.24 -0.91
N HIS A 39 11.06 13.24 -1.05
CA HIS A 39 10.14 13.15 -2.18
C HIS A 39 9.16 14.34 -2.27
N HIS A 40 8.99 15.09 -1.18
CA HIS A 40 8.12 16.28 -1.15
C HIS A 40 8.85 17.62 -1.15
N TYR A 41 10.17 17.65 -0.93
CA TYR A 41 10.93 18.90 -0.79
C TYR A 41 12.30 18.80 -1.47
N ARG A 42 12.65 19.79 -2.30
CA ARG A 42 13.83 19.71 -3.17
C ARG A 42 15.17 19.67 -2.43
N THR A 43 15.33 20.31 -1.26
CA THR A 43 16.60 20.30 -0.52
C THR A 43 16.41 20.69 0.95
N ILE A 44 16.98 19.91 1.87
CA ILE A 44 17.20 20.32 3.27
C ILE A 44 18.70 20.55 3.44
N SER A 45 19.11 21.78 3.75
CA SER A 45 20.50 22.14 4.04
C SER A 45 20.69 22.27 5.55
N LEU A 46 21.63 21.50 6.10
CA LEU A 46 22.05 21.57 7.50
C LEU A 46 23.46 22.15 7.56
N THR A 47 23.62 23.31 8.19
CA THR A 47 24.92 23.94 8.44
C THR A 47 25.19 23.97 9.94
N THR A 48 26.40 23.60 10.34
CA THR A 48 26.84 23.65 11.74
C THR A 48 27.80 24.83 11.90
N ALA A 49 27.31 25.95 12.45
CA ALA A 49 28.18 26.95 13.06
C ALA A 49 28.31 26.63 14.55
N GLY A 50 29.49 26.84 15.15
CA GLY A 50 29.82 26.42 16.52
C GLY A 50 28.72 26.69 17.57
N LYS A 51 28.68 25.82 18.60
CA LYS A 51 27.61 25.70 19.62
C LYS A 51 26.20 25.59 19.00
N PHE A 52 25.93 24.39 18.48
CA PHE A 52 24.65 23.75 18.13
C PHE A 52 23.43 24.69 17.94
N ASN A 53 23.41 25.44 16.84
CA ASN A 53 22.18 25.93 16.25
C ASN A 53 21.97 25.25 14.89
N LEU A 54 20.92 24.45 14.76
CA LEU A 54 20.47 23.91 13.47
C LEU A 54 19.40 24.84 12.90
N SER A 55 19.69 25.50 11.77
CA SER A 55 18.69 26.23 10.98
C SER A 55 18.30 25.41 9.76
N CYS A 56 17.00 25.19 9.55
CA CYS A 56 16.45 24.56 8.34
C CYS A 56 15.65 25.60 7.57
N SER A 57 16.05 25.89 6.33
CA SER A 57 15.27 26.72 5.40
C SER A 57 14.50 25.83 4.43
N LEU A 58 13.17 25.91 4.46
CA LEU A 58 12.32 25.28 3.44
C LEU A 58 12.04 26.30 2.34
N SER A 59 12.54 26.05 1.13
CA SER A 59 12.03 26.70 -0.07
C SER A 59 10.81 25.94 -0.57
N ALA A 60 9.62 26.49 -0.34
CA ALA A 60 8.40 25.99 -0.97
C ALA A 60 8.40 26.44 -2.43
N ASP A 61 8.42 25.49 -3.36
CA ASP A 61 8.14 25.75 -4.77
C ASP A 61 6.66 26.17 -4.87
N SER A 62 6.40 27.40 -5.31
CA SER A 62 5.05 27.96 -5.44
C SER A 62 4.32 27.47 -6.69
N THR A 63 4.92 26.57 -7.48
CA THR A 63 4.19 25.89 -8.55
C THR A 63 3.20 24.91 -7.94
N PRO A 64 1.88 25.07 -8.19
CA PRO A 64 0.92 24.08 -7.73
C PRO A 64 1.29 22.74 -8.37
N LEU A 65 1.65 21.75 -7.56
CA LEU A 65 1.73 20.37 -8.05
C LEU A 65 0.40 20.07 -8.77
N PRO A 66 0.43 19.42 -9.95
CA PRO A 66 -0.81 19.05 -10.62
C PRO A 66 -1.66 18.31 -9.58
N ARG A 67 -2.88 18.81 -9.33
CA ARG A 67 -3.80 18.18 -8.40
C ARG A 67 -3.94 16.73 -8.84
N TYR A 68 -3.31 15.82 -8.10
CA TYR A 68 -3.48 14.39 -8.30
C TYR A 68 -4.96 14.11 -8.05
N SER A 69 -5.71 14.09 -9.13
CA SER A 69 -7.08 13.61 -9.11
C SER A 69 -6.92 12.11 -9.17
N PRO A 70 -7.25 11.35 -8.11
CA PRO A 70 -7.16 9.90 -8.16
C PRO A 70 -7.95 9.46 -9.38
N ARG A 71 -7.29 8.75 -10.31
CA ARG A 71 -7.97 8.21 -11.49
C ARG A 71 -9.10 7.33 -10.96
N ARG A 72 -10.33 7.67 -11.31
CA ARG A 72 -11.48 6.83 -10.96
C ARG A 72 -11.31 5.50 -11.66
N ARG A 73 -11.57 4.40 -10.95
CA ARG A 73 -11.60 3.08 -11.58
C ARG A 73 -12.69 3.06 -12.65
N PRO A 74 -12.44 2.42 -13.80
CA PRO A 74 -13.47 2.21 -14.80
C PRO A 74 -14.57 1.32 -14.22
N GLU A 75 -15.78 1.45 -14.77
CA GLU A 75 -16.88 0.53 -14.47
C GLU A 75 -16.50 -0.91 -14.85
N TYR A 76 -16.87 -1.88 -14.01
CA TYR A 76 -16.61 -3.28 -14.28
C TYR A 76 -17.58 -3.83 -15.33
N ILE A 77 -17.05 -4.18 -16.50
CA ILE A 77 -17.74 -4.91 -17.56
C ILE A 77 -16.90 -6.15 -17.89
N PRO A 78 -17.39 -7.39 -17.71
CA PRO A 78 -16.57 -8.60 -17.82
C PRO A 78 -15.68 -8.65 -19.07
N ASN A 79 -16.24 -8.32 -20.24
CA ASN A 79 -15.57 -8.44 -21.53
C ASN A 79 -15.04 -7.11 -22.10
N ARG A 80 -14.95 -6.05 -21.28
CA ARG A 80 -14.53 -4.71 -21.76
C ARG A 80 -13.79 -3.93 -20.69
N ILE A 81 -12.71 -3.26 -21.08
CA ILE A 81 -12.00 -2.27 -20.27
C ILE A 81 -12.09 -0.93 -21.00
N SER A 82 -12.66 0.09 -20.34
CA SER A 82 -12.97 1.38 -21.01
C SER A 82 -11.77 2.32 -21.12
N ASP A 83 -10.83 2.29 -20.16
CA ASP A 83 -9.58 3.03 -20.23
C ASP A 83 -8.48 2.12 -20.80
N PRO A 84 -7.88 2.43 -21.96
CA PRO A 84 -6.83 1.60 -22.56
C PRO A 84 -5.56 1.49 -21.71
N ASN A 85 -5.37 2.36 -20.71
CA ASN A 85 -4.25 2.31 -19.78
C ASN A 85 -4.57 1.54 -18.49
N TYR A 86 -5.79 1.02 -18.34
CA TYR A 86 -6.19 0.29 -17.15
C TYR A 86 -5.89 -1.20 -17.30
N VAL A 87 -5.21 -1.77 -16.31
CA VAL A 87 -4.95 -3.21 -16.21
C VAL A 87 -5.70 -3.73 -14.98
N ARG A 88 -6.56 -4.73 -15.18
CA ARG A 88 -7.22 -5.39 -14.06
C ARG A 88 -6.25 -6.30 -13.33
N ILE A 89 -6.23 -6.19 -12.01
CA ILE A 89 -5.45 -7.06 -11.13
C ILE A 89 -6.36 -8.20 -10.66
N PHE A 90 -6.02 -9.41 -11.09
CA PHE A 90 -6.61 -10.65 -10.63
C PHE A 90 -5.66 -11.29 -9.61
N ASP A 91 -6.09 -11.37 -8.36
CA ASP A 91 -5.28 -11.91 -7.26
C ASP A 91 -5.70 -13.35 -6.93
N THR A 92 -4.73 -14.27 -6.93
CA THR A 92 -4.92 -15.70 -6.66
C THR A 92 -4.40 -16.14 -5.29
N THR A 93 -4.11 -15.19 -4.38
CA THR A 93 -3.48 -15.49 -3.08
C THR A 93 -4.29 -16.50 -2.26
N LEU A 94 -5.61 -16.39 -2.28
CA LEU A 94 -6.51 -17.25 -1.48
C LEU A 94 -6.77 -18.63 -2.08
N ARG A 95 -6.26 -18.92 -3.28
CA ARG A 95 -6.47 -20.20 -3.99
C ARG A 95 -5.17 -20.85 -4.42
N ASP A 96 -4.33 -20.17 -5.20
CA ASP A 96 -3.01 -20.70 -5.58
C ASP A 96 -1.98 -20.43 -4.49
N GLY A 97 -2.04 -19.26 -3.85
CA GLY A 97 -1.10 -18.90 -2.78
C GLY A 97 -1.13 -19.89 -1.62
N GLU A 98 -2.33 -20.33 -1.22
CA GLU A 98 -2.52 -21.33 -0.15
C GLU A 98 -1.99 -22.74 -0.48
N GLN A 99 -1.68 -23.04 -1.76
CA GLN A 99 -1.07 -24.32 -2.14
C GLN A 99 0.44 -24.36 -1.84
N SER A 100 1.03 -23.24 -1.40
CA SER A 100 2.42 -23.20 -0.98
C SER A 100 2.64 -23.99 0.31
N PRO A 101 3.75 -24.76 0.44
CA PRO A 101 4.05 -25.49 1.67
C PRO A 101 4.04 -24.58 2.90
N GLY A 102 3.20 -24.92 3.90
CA GLY A 102 3.06 -24.15 5.14
C GLY A 102 2.19 -22.90 5.05
N ALA A 103 1.51 -22.66 3.92
CA ALA A 103 0.63 -21.50 3.71
C ALA A 103 -0.87 -21.86 3.71
N THR A 104 -1.26 -22.99 4.30
CA THR A 104 -2.67 -23.40 4.38
C THR A 104 -3.46 -22.38 5.18
N LEU A 105 -4.58 -21.91 4.62
CA LEU A 105 -5.43 -20.89 5.22
C LEU A 105 -6.73 -21.50 5.70
N THR A 106 -7.14 -21.15 6.91
CA THR A 106 -8.50 -21.40 7.41
C THR A 106 -9.49 -20.43 6.75
N SER A 107 -10.77 -20.80 6.70
CA SER A 107 -11.86 -19.89 6.27
C SER A 107 -11.80 -18.48 6.87
N LYS A 108 -11.42 -18.38 8.15
CA LYS A 108 -11.31 -17.09 8.84
C LYS A 108 -10.12 -16.26 8.33
N GLU A 109 -8.96 -16.90 8.17
CA GLU A 109 -7.76 -16.25 7.62
C GLU A 109 -7.99 -15.80 6.17
N LYS A 110 -8.68 -16.62 5.36
CA LYS A 110 -9.09 -16.23 4.00
C LYS A 110 -9.92 -14.97 4.01
N LEU A 111 -10.92 -14.88 4.90
CA LEU A 111 -11.77 -13.70 5.02
C LEU A 111 -10.98 -12.45 5.45
N ASP A 112 -10.05 -12.58 6.39
CA ASP A 112 -9.21 -11.48 6.84
C ASP A 112 -8.27 -10.98 5.73
N ILE A 113 -7.65 -11.88 4.98
CA ILE A 113 -6.82 -11.54 3.82
C ILE A 113 -7.68 -10.93 2.70
N ALA A 114 -8.87 -11.46 2.42
CA ALA A 114 -9.78 -10.91 1.40
C ALA A 114 -10.14 -9.44 1.68
N ARG A 115 -10.35 -9.08 2.94
CA ARG A 115 -10.56 -7.68 3.35
C ARG A 115 -9.33 -6.81 3.05
N GLN A 116 -8.12 -7.32 3.28
CA GLN A 116 -6.90 -6.59 2.97
C GLN A 116 -6.69 -6.44 1.47
N LEU A 117 -6.98 -7.46 0.68
CA LEU A 117 -6.94 -7.39 -0.79
C LEU A 117 -7.94 -6.35 -1.34
N ALA A 118 -9.14 -6.29 -0.78
CA ALA A 118 -10.13 -5.27 -1.14
C ALA A 118 -9.63 -3.84 -0.82
N LYS A 119 -8.98 -3.65 0.34
CA LYS A 119 -8.36 -2.37 0.72
C LYS A 119 -7.18 -1.99 -0.17
N LEU A 120 -6.33 -2.96 -0.51
CA LEU A 120 -5.24 -2.82 -1.49
C LEU A 120 -5.79 -2.41 -2.86
N GLY A 121 -7.04 -2.79 -3.15
CA GLY A 121 -7.74 -2.43 -4.35
C GLY A 121 -7.44 -3.37 -5.51
N VAL A 122 -7.41 -4.68 -5.27
CA VAL A 122 -7.44 -5.62 -6.40
C VAL A 122 -8.79 -5.54 -7.11
N ASP A 123 -8.84 -5.86 -8.40
CA ASP A 123 -10.08 -5.82 -9.18
C ASP A 123 -10.91 -7.09 -8.97
N ILE A 124 -10.23 -8.22 -8.90
CA ILE A 124 -10.81 -9.56 -8.81
C ILE A 124 -10.02 -10.36 -7.76
N ILE A 125 -10.74 -11.05 -6.87
CA ILE A 125 -10.18 -11.96 -5.86
C ILE A 125 -10.63 -13.38 -6.21
N GLU A 126 -9.70 -14.28 -6.51
CA GLU A 126 -9.98 -15.72 -6.56
C GLU A 126 -9.98 -16.27 -5.13
N ALA A 127 -11.17 -16.45 -4.57
CA ALA A 127 -11.37 -16.70 -3.14
C ALA A 127 -11.17 -18.16 -2.72
N GLY A 128 -11.02 -19.08 -3.68
CA GLY A 128 -10.84 -20.51 -3.41
C GLY A 128 -11.47 -21.40 -4.48
N PHE A 129 -11.59 -22.68 -4.17
CA PHE A 129 -12.25 -23.69 -5.00
C PHE A 129 -13.44 -24.30 -4.24
N PRO A 130 -14.68 -23.79 -4.44
CA PRO A 130 -15.85 -24.20 -3.65
C PRO A 130 -16.15 -25.70 -3.64
N ALA A 131 -15.83 -26.43 -4.73
CA ALA A 131 -16.06 -27.87 -4.80
C ALA A 131 -14.94 -28.72 -4.16
N ALA A 132 -13.84 -28.12 -3.71
CA ALA A 132 -12.73 -28.84 -3.10
C ALA A 132 -13.09 -29.39 -1.71
N SER A 133 -13.76 -28.58 -0.90
CA SER A 133 -14.12 -28.93 0.47
C SER A 133 -15.31 -28.10 0.97
N LYS A 134 -15.94 -28.55 2.05
CA LYS A 134 -16.98 -27.76 2.72
C LYS A 134 -16.43 -26.46 3.31
N ASP A 135 -15.19 -26.48 3.80
CA ASP A 135 -14.54 -25.28 4.35
C ASP A 135 -14.33 -24.23 3.24
N ASP A 136 -13.84 -24.64 2.07
CA ASP A 136 -13.68 -23.74 0.91
C ASP A 136 -15.01 -23.16 0.43
N PHE A 137 -16.05 -23.98 0.40
CA PHE A 137 -17.39 -23.51 0.05
C PHE A 137 -17.86 -22.38 0.98
N GLU A 138 -17.77 -22.61 2.30
CA GLU A 138 -18.19 -21.62 3.30
C GLU A 138 -17.30 -20.37 3.27
N ALA A 139 -15.99 -20.52 3.05
CA ALA A 139 -15.07 -19.40 2.89
C ALA A 139 -15.43 -18.51 1.71
N VAL A 140 -15.58 -19.10 0.51
CA VAL A 140 -15.91 -18.37 -0.71
C VAL A 140 -17.27 -17.69 -0.58
N LYS A 141 -18.28 -18.41 -0.05
CA LYS A 141 -19.61 -17.85 0.20
C LYS A 141 -19.55 -16.65 1.15
N THR A 142 -18.86 -16.77 2.28
CA THR A 142 -18.75 -15.69 3.27
C THR A 142 -18.03 -14.47 2.69
N ILE A 143 -16.96 -14.68 1.92
CA ILE A 143 -16.23 -13.60 1.23
C ILE A 143 -17.13 -12.91 0.22
N ALA A 144 -17.91 -13.67 -0.58
CA ALA A 144 -18.87 -13.12 -1.52
C ALA A 144 -19.96 -12.28 -0.83
N GLU A 145 -20.55 -12.81 0.24
CA GLU A 145 -21.62 -12.13 1.00
C GLU A 145 -21.13 -10.85 1.68
N THR A 146 -19.87 -10.81 2.14
CA THR A 146 -19.31 -9.69 2.90
C THR A 146 -18.45 -8.76 2.04
N VAL A 147 -17.25 -9.20 1.65
CA VAL A 147 -16.27 -8.42 0.87
C VAL A 147 -16.81 -8.09 -0.52
N GLY A 148 -17.48 -9.04 -1.17
CA GLY A 148 -18.08 -8.87 -2.49
C GLY A 148 -19.31 -7.97 -2.54
N ASN A 149 -19.85 -7.53 -1.40
CA ASN A 149 -21.01 -6.64 -1.32
C ASN A 149 -20.76 -5.36 -0.50
N THR A 150 -19.54 -5.15 0.00
CA THR A 150 -19.21 -3.99 0.83
C THR A 150 -18.23 -3.07 0.10
N LEU A 151 -18.57 -1.79 0.01
CA LEU A 151 -17.65 -0.78 -0.51
C LEU A 151 -16.42 -0.67 0.40
N ALA A 152 -15.23 -0.89 -0.18
CA ALA A 152 -13.98 -0.61 0.51
C ALA A 152 -13.74 0.91 0.61
N GLU A 153 -12.78 1.31 1.45
CA GLU A 153 -12.41 2.72 1.66
C GLU A 153 -12.03 3.45 0.37
N ASN A 154 -11.56 2.71 -0.64
CA ASN A 154 -11.23 3.21 -1.98
C ASN A 154 -12.46 3.41 -2.90
N GLY A 155 -13.67 3.12 -2.41
CA GLY A 155 -14.92 3.27 -3.15
C GLY A 155 -15.20 2.18 -4.18
N TYR A 156 -14.51 1.04 -4.10
CA TYR A 156 -14.66 -0.08 -5.04
C TYR A 156 -15.04 -1.37 -4.31
N VAL A 157 -15.76 -2.24 -5.02
CA VAL A 157 -16.10 -3.61 -4.59
C VAL A 157 -15.39 -4.59 -5.52
N PRO A 158 -14.52 -5.48 -5.02
CA PRO A 158 -13.86 -6.45 -5.86
C PRO A 158 -14.84 -7.51 -6.36
N VAL A 159 -14.58 -8.02 -7.56
CA VAL A 159 -15.27 -9.20 -8.06
C VAL A 159 -14.75 -10.42 -7.32
N ILE A 160 -15.66 -11.25 -6.80
CA ILE A 160 -15.30 -12.50 -6.14
C ILE A 160 -15.41 -13.63 -7.15
N CYS A 161 -14.31 -14.35 -7.35
CA CYS A 161 -14.19 -15.47 -8.26
C CYS A 161 -13.96 -16.77 -7.46
N GLY A 162 -14.64 -17.84 -7.84
CA GLY A 162 -14.36 -19.20 -7.37
C GLY A 162 -13.88 -20.06 -8.53
N LEU A 163 -12.83 -20.86 -8.30
CA LEU A 163 -12.34 -21.82 -9.29
C LEU A 163 -13.35 -22.97 -9.47
N SER A 164 -13.44 -23.50 -10.69
CA SER A 164 -14.13 -24.74 -11.01
C SER A 164 -13.32 -25.54 -12.02
N ARG A 165 -13.29 -26.88 -11.95
CA ARG A 165 -12.84 -27.70 -13.10
C ARG A 165 -13.95 -27.71 -14.16
N CYS A 166 -13.63 -28.16 -15.37
CA CYS A 166 -14.57 -28.25 -16.49
C CYS A 166 -15.58 -29.41 -16.36
N ASN A 167 -16.38 -29.45 -15.29
CA ASN A 167 -17.42 -30.45 -15.10
C ASN A 167 -18.65 -29.87 -14.36
N LYS A 168 -19.82 -30.48 -14.57
CA LYS A 168 -21.11 -29.99 -14.03
C LYS A 168 -21.25 -30.01 -12.50
N LYS A 169 -20.42 -30.76 -11.79
CA LYS A 169 -20.50 -30.84 -10.32
C LYS A 169 -19.74 -29.69 -9.66
N ASP A 170 -18.75 -29.13 -10.35
CA ASP A 170 -17.93 -28.03 -9.88
C ASP A 170 -18.54 -26.64 -10.18
N ILE A 171 -19.36 -26.53 -11.24
CA ILE A 171 -20.02 -25.30 -11.72
C ILE A 171 -21.40 -25.16 -11.07
#